data_AF-A0A6J0UJP8-F1
#
_entry.id   AF-A0A6J0UJP8-F1
#
_cell.length_a   1.000
_cell.length_b   1.000
_cell.length_c   1.000
_cell.angle_alpha   90.00
_cell.angle_beta   90.00
_cell.angle_gamma   90.00
#
_symmetry.space_group_name_H-M   'P 1'
#
loop_
_entity.id
_entity.type
_entity.pdbx_description
1 polymer ?
#
loop_
_entity_poly.entity_id
_entity_poly.type
_entity_poly.pdbx_seq_one_letter_code
_entity_poly.pdbx_strand_id
1 'polypeptide(L)'
;SSSSSSSSAAASQLPGAFLDELLHCEVTRVLLLLLLQPPPSKLLPEHAQTLEKYSWEALDASPGYVPSELFLLLQSAVMACQEKDLEALQVLQKELWPLLTAEQNHLLHLVIQEMISPSGQGF
;
A
#
# COMPACT_ATOMS: atom_id res chain seq x y z
N SER A 1 26.75 -6.97 13.69
CA SER A 1 26.66 -5.50 13.60
C SER A 1 26.49 -5.10 12.15
N SER A 2 25.32 -4.51 11.86
CA SER A 2 25.02 -3.54 10.80
C SER A 2 25.31 -3.90 9.34
N SER A 3 24.27 -4.35 8.65
CA SER A 3 24.12 -4.25 7.19
C SER A 3 22.66 -3.89 6.86
N SER A 4 22.32 -2.61 7.06
CA SER A 4 20.97 -2.05 6.81
C SER A 4 21.02 -0.65 6.17
N SER A 5 22.10 -0.29 5.49
CA SER A 5 22.37 1.11 5.07
C SER A 5 22.57 1.33 3.56
N SER A 6 22.29 0.33 2.70
CA SER A 6 22.52 0.45 1.26
C SER A 6 21.33 0.97 0.45
N SER A 7 20.10 0.83 0.94
CA SER A 7 18.88 1.23 0.21
C SER A 7 18.58 2.73 0.29
N SER A 8 18.85 3.37 1.43
CA SER A 8 18.61 4.82 1.61
C SER A 8 19.57 5.70 0.80
N ALA A 9 20.81 5.23 0.58
CA ALA A 9 21.82 5.99 -0.17
C ALA A 9 21.45 6.14 -1.66
N ALA A 10 20.85 5.13 -2.29
CA ALA A 10 20.49 5.17 -3.70
C ALA A 10 19.33 6.13 -4.00
N ALA A 11 18.35 6.24 -3.09
CA ALA A 11 17.22 7.15 -3.24
C ALA A 11 17.64 8.64 -3.16
N SER A 12 18.68 8.95 -2.38
CA SER A 12 19.19 10.32 -2.21
C SER A 12 19.80 10.96 -3.48
N GLN A 13 20.04 10.16 -4.52
CA GLN A 13 20.60 10.61 -5.79
C GLN A 13 19.54 10.83 -6.88
N LEU A 14 18.30 10.43 -6.65
CA LEU A 14 17.22 10.57 -7.63
C LEU A 14 16.59 11.97 -7.53
N PRO A 15 16.29 12.62 -8.65
CA PRO A 15 15.56 13.89 -8.64
C PRO A 15 14.17 13.70 -8.01
N GLY A 16 13.68 14.71 -7.29
CA GLY A 16 12.41 14.64 -6.54
C GLY A 16 11.22 14.16 -7.37
N ALA A 17 11.11 14.59 -8.63
CA ALA A 17 10.04 14.14 -9.53
C ALA A 17 10.02 12.61 -9.77
N PHE A 18 11.18 11.94 -9.74
CA PHE A 18 11.23 10.48 -9.83
C PHE A 18 10.78 9.83 -8.53
N LEU A 19 11.09 10.43 -7.38
CA LEU A 19 10.61 9.95 -6.08
C LEU A 19 9.10 10.12 -5.95
N ASP A 20 8.54 11.23 -6.45
CA ASP A 20 7.10 11.47 -6.50
C ASP A 20 6.39 10.42 -7.37
N GLU A 21 6.96 10.08 -8.53
CA GLU A 21 6.41 9.04 -9.41
C GLU A 21 6.52 7.65 -8.78
N LEU A 22 7.65 7.32 -8.13
CA LEU A 22 7.81 6.07 -7.40
C LEU A 22 6.80 5.95 -6.26
N LEU A 23 6.57 7.03 -5.52
CA LEU A 23 5.53 7.10 -4.48
C LEU A 23 4.15 6.85 -5.07
N HIS A 24 3.81 7.55 -6.17
CA HIS A 24 2.54 7.39 -6.85
C HIS A 24 2.31 5.94 -7.29
N CYS A 25 3.30 5.34 -7.95
CA CYS A 25 3.26 3.95 -8.41
C CYS A 25 3.12 2.97 -7.24
N GLU A 26 3.86 3.19 -6.14
CA GLU A 26 3.81 2.31 -4.99
C GLU A 26 2.42 2.31 -4.33
N VAL A 27 1.87 3.49 -4.06
CA VAL A 27 0.55 3.64 -3.43
C VAL A 27 -0.54 3.02 -4.30
N THR A 28 -0.54 3.32 -5.60
CA THR A 28 -1.50 2.78 -6.56
C THR A 28 -1.42 1.26 -6.63
N ARG A 29 -0.21 0.69 -6.63
CA ARG A 29 0.01 -0.76 -6.63
C ARG A 29 -0.55 -1.42 -5.36
N VAL A 30 -0.32 -0.85 -4.18
CA VAL A 30 -0.87 -1.37 -2.92
C VAL A 30 -2.40 -1.41 -2.98
N LEU A 31 -3.04 -0.31 -3.38
CA LEU A 31 -4.51 -0.23 -3.48
C LEU A 31 -5.09 -1.22 -4.49
N LEU A 32 -4.44 -1.41 -5.64
CA LEU A 32 -4.85 -2.40 -6.63
C LEU A 32 -4.73 -3.83 -6.09
N LEU A 33 -3.67 -4.15 -5.33
CA LEU A 33 -3.52 -5.47 -4.73
C LEU A 33 -4.59 -5.73 -3.65
N LEU A 34 -4.96 -4.70 -2.88
CA LEU A 34 -6.07 -4.78 -1.91
C LEU A 34 -7.43 -4.96 -2.59
N LEU A 35 -7.64 -4.32 -3.74
CA LEU A 35 -8.87 -4.41 -4.53
C LEU A 35 -9.00 -5.77 -5.20
N LEU A 36 -7.95 -6.19 -5.92
CA LEU A 36 -8.00 -7.36 -6.79
C LEU A 36 -7.85 -8.69 -6.04
N GLN A 37 -7.21 -8.66 -4.86
CA GLN A 37 -6.91 -9.84 -4.02
C GLN A 37 -6.53 -11.07 -4.86
N PRO A 38 -5.50 -10.98 -5.71
CA PRO A 38 -5.17 -12.05 -6.63
C PRO A 38 -4.82 -13.33 -5.86
N PRO A 39 -5.27 -14.51 -6.34
CA PRO A 39 -4.98 -15.76 -5.66
C PRO A 39 -3.46 -16.03 -5.66
N PRO A 40 -2.94 -16.82 -4.70
CA PRO A 40 -1.50 -17.07 -4.59
C PRO A 40 -0.85 -17.62 -5.86
N SER A 41 -1.59 -18.37 -6.69
CA SER A 41 -1.13 -18.90 -7.97
C SER A 41 -0.89 -17.85 -9.06
N LYS A 42 -1.49 -16.66 -8.92
CA LYS A 42 -1.40 -15.53 -9.86
C LYS A 42 -0.66 -14.32 -9.29
N LEU A 43 -0.32 -14.37 -8.00
CA LEU A 43 0.44 -13.34 -7.33
C LEU A 43 1.91 -13.47 -7.73
N LEU A 44 2.40 -12.52 -8.52
CA LEU A 44 3.83 -12.44 -8.83
C LEU A 44 4.64 -12.18 -7.55
N PRO A 45 5.87 -12.70 -7.42
CA PRO A 45 6.70 -12.51 -6.22
C PRO A 45 6.90 -11.04 -5.84
N GLU A 46 7.03 -10.16 -6.81
CA GLU A 46 7.15 -8.71 -6.60
C GLU A 46 5.90 -8.07 -5.97
N HIS A 47 4.71 -8.61 -6.24
CA HIS A 47 3.46 -8.16 -5.64
C HIS A 47 3.33 -8.68 -4.20
N ALA A 48 3.76 -9.92 -3.95
CA ALA A 48 3.85 -10.48 -2.60
C ALA A 48 4.77 -9.63 -1.71
N GLN A 49 5.99 -9.35 -2.19
CA GLN A 49 6.96 -8.50 -1.49
C GLN A 49 6.44 -7.10 -1.20
N THR A 50 5.61 -6.56 -2.10
CA THR A 50 4.96 -5.26 -1.88
C THR A 50 4.04 -5.32 -0.67
N LEU A 51 3.17 -6.32 -0.57
CA LEU A 51 2.27 -6.47 0.57
C LEU A 51 3.02 -6.81 1.86
N GLU A 52 4.07 -7.63 1.79
CA GLU A 52 4.93 -7.97 2.93
C GLU A 52 5.56 -6.73 3.56
N LYS A 53 5.96 -5.74 2.74
CA LYS A 53 6.49 -4.45 3.24
C LYS A 53 5.47 -3.67 4.09
N TYR A 54 4.18 -3.86 3.83
CA TYR A 54 3.11 -3.23 4.60
C TYR A 54 2.52 -4.15 5.68
N SER A 55 3.13 -5.33 5.89
CA SER A 55 2.75 -6.22 6.98
C SER A 55 3.27 -5.72 8.34
N TRP A 56 2.70 -6.27 9.41
CA TRP A 56 3.09 -5.98 10.79
C TRP A 56 4.59 -6.22 11.08
N GLU A 57 5.25 -7.13 10.33
CA GLU A 57 6.66 -7.48 10.55
C GLU A 57 7.64 -6.41 10.02
N ALA A 58 7.14 -5.41 9.28
CA ALA A 58 7.93 -4.45 8.53
C ALA A 58 7.84 -3.00 9.05
N LEU A 59 7.54 -2.80 10.34
CA LEU A 59 7.36 -1.48 10.99
C LEU A 59 8.52 -0.49 10.76
N ASP A 60 9.74 -0.97 10.53
CA ASP A 60 10.94 -0.14 10.29
C ASP A 60 11.42 -0.13 8.81
N ALA A 61 10.62 -0.66 7.87
CA ALA A 61 11.04 -0.89 6.49
C ALA A 61 10.64 0.20 5.48
N SER A 62 10.28 1.41 5.94
CA SER A 62 9.93 2.51 5.04
C SER A 62 11.09 2.80 4.07
N PRO A 63 10.83 2.93 2.76
CA PRO A 63 11.89 3.00 1.76
C PRO A 63 12.52 4.40 1.68
N GLY A 64 12.20 5.31 2.61
CA GLY A 64 12.72 6.67 2.70
C GLY A 64 12.03 7.69 1.77
N TYR A 65 11.41 7.24 0.67
CA TYR A 65 10.64 8.11 -0.23
C TYR A 65 9.12 8.12 0.04
N VAL A 66 8.63 7.22 0.90
CA VAL A 66 7.24 7.24 1.37
C VAL A 66 7.20 7.99 2.70
N PRO A 67 6.42 9.09 2.82
CA PRO A 67 6.23 9.79 4.08
C PRO A 67 5.77 8.84 5.18
N SER A 68 6.33 8.94 6.39
CA SER A 68 6.07 8.00 7.49
C SER A 68 4.59 7.89 7.85
N GLU A 69 3.86 9.00 7.83
CA GLU A 69 2.41 9.03 8.08
C GLU A 69 1.64 8.21 7.04
N LEU A 70 1.90 8.44 5.75
CA LEU A 70 1.28 7.70 4.67
C LEU A 70 1.65 6.20 4.74
N PHE A 71 2.90 5.87 5.07
CA PHE A 71 3.34 4.50 5.23
C PHE A 71 2.55 3.77 6.33
N LEU A 72 2.39 4.38 7.51
CA LEU A 72 1.64 3.81 8.63
C LEU A 72 0.14 3.64 8.32
N LEU A 73 -0.46 4.62 7.63
CA LEU A 73 -1.86 4.52 7.22
C LEU A 73 -2.08 3.42 6.18
N LEU A 74 -1.15 3.24 5.25
CA LEU A 74 -1.19 2.14 4.29
C LEU A 74 -1.00 0.78 4.97
N GLN A 75 -0.09 0.67 5.94
CA GLN A 75 0.04 -0.55 6.76
C GLN A 75 -1.29 -0.88 7.46
N SER A 76 -1.89 0.12 8.09
CA SER A 76 -3.18 -0.04 8.77
C SER A 76 -4.30 -0.46 7.81
N ALA A 77 -4.33 0.10 6.59
CA ALA A 77 -5.29 -0.27 5.56
C ALA A 77 -5.09 -1.72 5.07
N VAL A 78 -3.84 -2.14 4.88
CA VAL A 78 -3.51 -3.52 4.52
C VAL A 78 -4.00 -4.49 5.61
N MET A 79 -3.74 -4.17 6.88
CA MET A 79 -4.20 -4.99 8.02
C MET A 79 -5.73 -5.03 8.10
N ALA A 80 -6.42 -3.90 7.95
CA ALA A 80 -7.88 -3.85 7.96
C ALA A 80 -8.50 -4.73 6.84
N CYS A 81 -7.90 -4.73 5.65
CA CYS A 81 -8.32 -5.59 4.54
C CYS A 81 -8.07 -7.09 4.81
N GLN A 82 -6.97 -7.43 5.49
CA GLN A 82 -6.63 -8.81 5.84
C GLN A 82 -7.55 -9.36 6.93
N GLU A 83 -7.81 -8.58 7.97
CA GLU A 83 -8.70 -8.90 9.09
C GLU A 83 -10.19 -8.74 8.75
N LYS A 84 -10.51 -8.27 7.53
CA LYS A 84 -11.86 -7.98 7.07
C LYS A 84 -12.60 -6.95 7.95
N ASP A 85 -11.85 -6.00 8.50
CA ASP A 85 -12.37 -4.91 9.33
C ASP A 85 -12.81 -3.72 8.46
N LEU A 86 -14.08 -3.76 8.04
CA LEU A 86 -14.67 -2.70 7.22
C LEU A 86 -14.77 -1.36 7.96
N GLU A 87 -15.01 -1.37 9.28
CA GLU A 87 -15.18 -0.15 10.06
C GLU A 87 -13.85 0.60 10.16
N ALA A 88 -12.76 -0.11 10.50
CA ALA A 88 -11.42 0.45 10.49
C ALA A 88 -11.05 1.01 9.11
N LEU A 89 -11.35 0.29 8.03
CA LEU A 89 -11.03 0.76 6.68
C LEU A 89 -11.81 2.05 6.29
N GLN A 90 -13.06 2.21 6.75
CA GLN A 90 -13.82 3.44 6.53
C GLN A 90 -13.29 4.64 7.33
N VAL A 91 -12.74 4.41 8.51
CA VAL A 91 -12.04 5.44 9.29
C VAL A 91 -10.76 5.85 8.56
N LEU A 92 -9.95 4.86 8.19
CA LEU A 92 -8.69 5.07 7.45
C LEU A 92 -8.91 5.79 6.11
N GLN A 93 -10.02 5.56 5.42
CA GLN A 93 -10.35 6.30 4.19
C GLN A 93 -10.37 7.81 4.39
N LYS A 94 -10.89 8.28 5.53
CA LYS A 94 -10.97 9.72 5.84
C LYS A 94 -9.59 10.30 6.13
N GLU A 95 -8.74 9.53 6.80
CA GLU A 95 -7.37 9.91 7.14
C GLU A 95 -6.44 9.89 5.92
N LEU A 96 -6.63 8.92 5.02
CA LEU A 96 -5.87 8.80 3.77
C LEU A 96 -6.32 9.83 2.72
N TRP A 97 -7.59 10.29 2.75
CA TRP A 97 -8.15 11.18 1.74
C TRP A 97 -7.27 12.39 1.35
N PRO A 98 -6.74 13.21 2.29
CA PRO A 98 -5.90 14.35 1.94
C PRO A 98 -4.49 13.98 1.44
N LEU A 99 -4.06 12.72 1.66
CA LEU A 99 -2.73 12.23 1.30
C LEU A 99 -2.70 11.54 -0.07
N LEU A 100 -3.86 11.13 -0.57
CA LEU A 100 -4.02 10.41 -1.83
C LEU A 100 -4.44 11.33 -2.97
N THR A 101 -4.03 10.97 -4.19
CA THR A 101 -4.58 11.59 -5.41
C THR A 101 -6.05 11.23 -5.60
N ALA A 102 -6.77 11.94 -6.48
CA ALA A 102 -8.17 11.61 -6.78
C ALA A 102 -8.34 10.18 -7.34
N GLU A 103 -7.39 9.73 -8.15
CA GLU A 103 -7.37 8.36 -8.69
C GLU A 103 -7.17 7.32 -7.59
N GLN A 104 -6.20 7.54 -6.69
CA GLN A 104 -5.95 6.65 -5.55
C GLN A 104 -7.13 6.63 -4.56
N ASN A 105 -7.75 7.77 -4.30
CA ASN A 105 -8.97 7.84 -3.51
C ASN A 105 -10.12 7.05 -4.14
N HIS A 106 -10.25 7.10 -5.45
CA HIS A 106 -11.23 6.28 -6.17
C HIS A 106 -10.93 4.79 -6.01
N LEU A 107 -9.66 4.36 -6.14
CA LEU A 107 -9.26 2.97 -5.91
C LEU A 107 -9.58 2.52 -4.48
N LEU A 108 -9.27 3.32 -3.46
CA LEU A 108 -9.59 3.00 -2.06
C LEU A 108 -11.10 2.88 -1.83
N HIS A 109 -11.91 3.73 -2.49
CA HIS A 109 -13.35 3.59 -2.47
C HIS A 109 -13.80 2.25 -3.09
N LEU A 110 -13.21 1.83 -4.20
CA LEU A 110 -13.51 0.52 -4.81
C LEU A 110 -13.13 -0.64 -3.89
N VAL A 111 -12.00 -0.56 -3.17
CA VAL A 111 -11.62 -1.58 -2.17
C VAL A 111 -12.71 -1.74 -1.11
N ILE A 112 -13.23 -0.62 -0.59
CA ILE A 112 -14.31 -0.63 0.40
C ILE A 112 -15.61 -1.21 -0.19
N GLN A 113 -15.95 -0.87 -1.44
CA GLN A 113 -17.12 -1.45 -2.11
C GLN A 113 -16.99 -2.97 -2.29
N GLU A 114 -15.80 -3.43 -2.69
CA GLU A 114 -15.52 -4.86 -2.85
C GLU A 114 -15.61 -5.62 -1.52
N MET A 115 -15.23 -4.99 -0.41
CA MET A 115 -15.43 -5.57 0.94
C MET A 115 -16.90 -5.64 1.36
N ILE A 116 -17.73 -4.68 0.93
CA ILE A 116 -19.17 -4.64 1.22
C ILE A 116 -19.93 -5.66 0.35
N SER A 117 -19.56 -5.77 -0.91
CA SER A 117 -20.24 -6.60 -1.90
C SER A 117 -19.20 -7.21 -2.83
N PRO A 118 -18.64 -8.38 -2.47
CA PRO A 118 -17.62 -9.03 -3.27
C PRO A 118 -18.15 -9.37 -4.65
N SER A 119 -17.44 -8.93 -5.69
CA SER A 119 -17.78 -9.12 -7.10
C SER A 119 -17.66 -10.58 -7.57
N GLY A 120 -17.27 -11.50 -6.68
CA GLY A 120 -17.17 -12.94 -6.95
C GLY A 120 -16.03 -13.33 -7.90
N GLN A 121 -15.08 -12.43 -8.17
CA GLN A 121 -13.98 -12.69 -9.10
C GLN A 121 -12.82 -13.42 -8.40
N GLY A 122 -13.02 -14.73 -8.22
CA GLY A 122 -11.88 -15.64 -8.27
C GLY A 122 -11.40 -15.71 -9.71
N PHE A 123 -10.29 -15.04 -10.03
CA PHE A 123 -9.56 -15.32 -11.27
C PHE A 123 -8.76 -16.60 -11.10
#